data_AF-A0A7V1XH88-F1
#
_entry.id   AF-A0A7V1XH88-F1
#
_cell.length_a   1.000
_cell.length_b   1.000
_cell.length_c   1.000
_cell.angle_alpha   90.00
_cell.angle_beta   90.00
_cell.angle_gamma   90.00
#
_symmetry.space_group_name_H-M   'P 1'
#
loop_
_entity.id
_entity.type
_entity.pdbx_description
1 polymer ?
#
loop_
_entity_poly.entity_id
_entity_poly.type
_entity_poly.pdbx_seq_one_letter_code
_entity_poly.pdbx_strand_id
1 'polypeptide(L)'
;MRDQLSLELLRNNPEQFIRLCQPIVDICIHQYQESGRFPYGDEKDISQTVNEHLINSLESIKKQYNGRVLLRTYMGVVIKNICYQVYKKEYANKAKIIPLRPDHAVYEPDPADTFLLEKELERLYTVLQLFPTERHKIYLGMKLFFKIPLLPQDVLRWKPNIEKQHYTLLMTTFGTTYGTMSLGNIFKKLAPVWNVVERNRTSGPGIQRWINDRIQRIITLMNGNPPRRAYTKKLLQHLLSEEYARSLHNELNNQ
;
A
#
# COMPACT_ATOMS: atom_id res chain seq x y z
N MET A 1 22.12 5.67 18.69
CA MET A 1 21.92 5.27 20.10
C MET A 1 21.04 4.03 20.26
N ARG A 2 19.83 3.92 19.66
CA ARG A 2 19.00 2.69 19.76
C ARG A 2 19.61 1.44 19.09
N ASP A 3 20.38 1.63 18.02
CA ASP A 3 20.93 0.50 17.24
C ASP A 3 22.07 -0.24 17.97
N GLN A 4 22.89 0.51 18.72
CA GLN A 4 24.04 -0.05 19.46
C GLN A 4 23.59 -0.89 20.66
N LEU A 5 22.58 -0.42 21.40
CA LEU A 5 21.91 -1.21 22.44
C LEU A 5 21.28 -2.49 21.87
N SER A 6 20.66 -2.40 20.69
CA SER A 6 20.04 -3.56 20.05
C SER A 6 21.08 -4.61 19.63
N LEU A 7 22.27 -4.17 19.21
CA LEU A 7 23.39 -5.06 18.88
C LEU A 7 24.01 -5.73 20.11
N GLU A 8 24.13 -5.00 21.21
CA GLU A 8 24.57 -5.57 22.49
C GLU A 8 23.59 -6.62 23.00
N LEU A 9 22.28 -6.33 22.92
CA LEU A 9 21.24 -7.30 23.28
C LEU A 9 21.29 -8.54 22.38
N LEU A 10 21.44 -8.37 21.06
CA LEU A 10 21.58 -9.50 20.14
C LEU A 10 22.75 -10.42 20.52
N ARG A 11 23.88 -9.86 20.95
CA ARG A 11 25.09 -10.63 21.31
C ARG A 11 25.00 -11.28 22.69
N ASN A 12 24.56 -10.52 23.68
CA ASN A 12 24.73 -10.85 25.09
C ASN A 12 23.44 -11.28 25.79
N ASN A 13 22.27 -10.90 25.27
CA ASN A 13 20.98 -11.20 25.90
C ASN A 13 19.88 -11.46 24.85
N PRO A 14 19.87 -12.66 24.23
CA PRO A 14 18.95 -12.99 23.14
C PRO A 14 17.47 -12.93 23.55
N GLU A 15 17.15 -13.23 24.82
CA GLU A 15 15.78 -13.16 25.33
C GLU A 15 15.23 -11.73 25.32
N GLN A 16 16.02 -10.77 25.82
CA GLN A 16 15.64 -9.36 25.77
C GLN A 16 15.61 -8.83 24.33
N PHE A 17 16.47 -9.34 23.46
CA PHE A 17 16.44 -9.00 22.04
C PHE A 17 15.15 -9.47 21.35
N ILE A 18 14.67 -10.68 21.64
CA ILE A 18 13.39 -11.17 21.10
C ILE A 18 12.21 -10.32 21.60
N ARG A 19 12.22 -9.93 22.87
CA ARG A 19 11.21 -9.00 23.43
C ARG A 19 11.22 -7.66 22.69
N LEU A 20 12.41 -7.14 22.39
CA LEU A 20 12.57 -5.91 21.60
C LEU A 20 12.02 -6.05 20.16
N CYS A 21 12.04 -7.25 19.60
CA CYS A 21 11.50 -7.53 18.27
C CYS A 21 9.98 -7.71 18.22
N GLN A 22 9.28 -7.90 19.36
CA GLN A 22 7.83 -8.17 19.36
C GLN A 22 7.01 -7.15 18.57
N PRO A 23 7.22 -5.82 18.71
CA PRO A 23 6.45 -4.86 17.93
C PRO A 23 6.64 -5.02 16.40
N ILE A 24 7.77 -5.56 15.95
CA ILE A 24 8.02 -5.85 14.53
C ILE A 24 7.29 -7.12 14.11
N VAL A 25 7.28 -8.15 14.97
CA VAL A 25 6.52 -9.38 14.79
C VAL A 25 5.03 -9.06 14.64
N ASP A 26 4.45 -8.32 15.58
CA ASP A 26 3.02 -7.95 15.57
C ASP A 26 2.64 -7.20 14.28
N ILE A 27 3.46 -6.22 13.88
CA ILE A 27 3.26 -5.47 12.62
C ILE A 27 3.29 -6.42 11.41
N CYS A 28 4.19 -7.40 11.38
CA CYS A 28 4.28 -8.33 10.26
C CYS A 28 3.09 -9.29 10.24
N ILE A 29 2.67 -9.83 11.39
CA ILE A 29 1.51 -10.73 11.49
C ILE A 29 0.25 -10.00 11.03
N HIS A 30 0.00 -8.78 11.52
CA HIS A 30 -1.14 -7.99 11.08
C HIS A 30 -1.13 -7.71 9.58
N GLN A 31 0.03 -7.42 8.97
CA GLN A 31 0.13 -7.25 7.51
C GLN A 31 -0.25 -8.53 6.75
N TYR A 32 0.09 -9.71 7.29
CA TYR A 32 -0.29 -10.99 6.69
C TYR A 32 -1.77 -11.31 6.92
N GLN A 33 -2.36 -10.93 8.05
CA GLN A 33 -3.81 -11.02 8.30
C GLN A 33 -4.61 -10.10 7.39
N GLU A 34 -4.20 -8.84 7.25
CA GLU A 34 -4.81 -7.84 6.35
C GLU A 34 -4.79 -8.30 4.89
N SER A 35 -3.79 -9.10 4.50
CA SER A 35 -3.69 -9.69 3.17
C SER A 35 -4.34 -11.07 3.05
N GLY A 36 -5.02 -11.56 4.10
CA GLY A 36 -5.75 -12.83 4.09
C GLY A 36 -4.85 -14.08 4.15
N ARG A 37 -3.54 -13.94 4.36
CA ARG A 37 -2.60 -15.06 4.46
C ARG A 37 -2.66 -15.75 5.82
N PHE A 38 -3.00 -14.99 6.86
CA PHE A 38 -3.25 -15.52 8.19
C PHE A 38 -4.70 -15.28 8.60
N PRO A 39 -5.36 -16.24 9.26
CA PRO A 39 -6.69 -16.03 9.80
C PRO A 39 -6.67 -15.04 10.96
N TYR A 40 -7.76 -14.28 11.08
CA TYR A 40 -8.04 -13.47 12.27
C TYR A 40 -8.42 -14.40 13.42
N GLY A 41 -7.73 -14.29 14.56
CA GLY A 41 -7.93 -15.15 15.74
C GLY A 41 -6.68 -15.93 16.14
N ASP A 42 -5.87 -16.34 15.16
CA ASP A 42 -4.67 -17.18 15.40
C ASP A 42 -3.42 -16.35 15.69
N GLU A 43 -3.57 -15.07 16.03
CA GLU A 43 -2.45 -14.12 16.19
C GLU A 43 -1.43 -14.59 17.22
N LYS A 44 -1.91 -15.13 18.35
CA LYS A 44 -1.05 -15.63 19.43
C LYS A 44 -0.26 -16.86 19.00
N ASP A 45 -0.91 -17.78 18.31
CA ASP A 45 -0.30 -19.03 17.86
C ASP A 45 0.74 -18.74 16.78
N ILE A 46 0.42 -17.87 15.81
CA ILE A 46 1.36 -17.42 14.78
C ILE A 46 2.53 -16.68 15.41
N SER A 47 2.27 -15.79 16.38
CA SER A 47 3.33 -15.07 17.09
C SER A 47 4.26 -16.02 17.83
N GLN A 48 3.72 -17.04 18.48
CA GLN A 48 4.50 -18.10 19.11
C GLN A 48 5.38 -18.82 18.08
N THR A 49 4.81 -19.31 16.97
CA THR A 49 5.57 -20.02 15.93
C THR A 49 6.67 -19.13 15.33
N VAL A 50 6.38 -17.86 15.05
CA VAL A 50 7.38 -16.89 14.56
C VAL A 50 8.50 -16.69 15.59
N ASN A 51 8.17 -16.60 16.88
CA ASN A 51 9.14 -16.46 17.95
C ASN A 51 10.03 -17.70 18.08
N GLU A 52 9.48 -18.91 17.97
CA GLU A 52 10.26 -20.16 17.95
C GLU A 52 11.25 -20.20 16.78
N HIS A 53 10.80 -19.85 15.58
CA HIS A 53 11.67 -19.73 14.40
C HIS A 53 12.74 -18.66 14.58
N LEU A 54 12.37 -17.51 15.18
CA LEU A 54 13.30 -16.43 15.45
C LEU A 54 14.41 -16.88 16.40
N ILE A 55 14.06 -17.53 17.52
CA ILE A 55 14.99 -18.13 18.49
C ILE A 55 15.98 -19.05 17.77
N ASN A 56 15.47 -19.97 16.96
CA ASN A 56 16.30 -20.95 16.23
C ASN A 56 17.23 -20.30 15.20
N SER A 57 16.88 -19.13 14.68
CA SER A 57 17.65 -18.39 13.67
C SER A 57 18.69 -17.40 14.24
N LEU A 58 18.71 -17.17 15.56
CA LEU A 58 19.54 -16.14 16.19
C LEU A 58 21.04 -16.25 15.88
N GLU A 59 21.59 -17.46 15.91
CA GLU A 59 23.01 -17.67 15.62
C GLU A 59 23.37 -17.37 14.16
N SER A 60 22.44 -17.66 13.23
CA SER A 60 22.61 -17.30 11.82
C SER A 60 22.53 -15.79 11.63
N ILE A 61 21.56 -15.13 12.28
CA ILE A 61 21.40 -13.67 12.28
C ILE A 61 22.66 -12.97 12.78
N LYS A 62 23.24 -13.44 13.90
CA LYS A 62 24.50 -12.91 14.46
C LYS A 62 25.65 -12.97 13.46
N LYS A 63 25.76 -14.06 12.70
CA LYS A 63 26.84 -14.27 11.71
C LYS A 63 26.63 -13.48 10.41
N GLN A 64 25.38 -13.37 9.94
CA GLN A 64 25.05 -12.77 8.65
C GLN A 64 24.92 -11.24 8.70
N TYR A 65 24.56 -10.68 9.86
CA TYR A 65 24.40 -9.24 10.00
C TYR A 65 25.76 -8.52 9.93
N ASN A 66 25.94 -7.70 8.88
CA ASN A 66 27.20 -7.01 8.58
C ASN A 66 27.20 -5.51 8.93
N GLY A 67 26.13 -5.00 9.54
CA GLY A 67 26.03 -3.59 9.95
C GLY A 67 25.80 -2.56 8.83
N ARG A 68 25.59 -2.98 7.58
CA ARG A 68 25.36 -2.04 6.45
C ARG A 68 24.01 -1.32 6.50
N VAL A 69 23.03 -1.89 7.19
CA VAL A 69 21.69 -1.34 7.39
C VAL A 69 21.36 -1.37 8.87
N LEU A 70 20.43 -0.51 9.32
CA LEU A 70 19.96 -0.53 10.72
C LEU A 70 19.45 -1.93 11.09
N LEU A 71 19.78 -2.39 12.30
CA LEU A 71 19.42 -3.74 12.75
C LEU A 71 17.90 -3.93 12.72
N ARG A 72 17.12 -2.90 13.07
CA ARG A 72 15.66 -2.92 12.97
C ARG A 72 15.16 -3.19 11.54
N THR A 73 15.78 -2.59 10.54
CA THR A 73 15.41 -2.78 9.12
C THR A 73 15.75 -4.21 8.69
N TYR A 74 16.93 -4.70 9.07
CA TYR A 74 17.34 -6.07 8.83
C TYR A 74 16.38 -7.08 9.48
N MET A 75 16.05 -6.88 10.76
CA MET A 75 15.10 -7.73 11.48
C MET A 75 13.70 -7.71 10.87
N GLY A 76 13.26 -6.58 10.34
CA GLY A 76 11.99 -6.50 9.61
C GLY A 76 11.96 -7.43 8.37
N VAL A 77 13.07 -7.58 7.66
CA VAL A 77 13.18 -8.51 6.52
C VAL A 77 13.21 -9.96 7.02
N VAL A 78 14.02 -10.26 8.05
CA VAL A 78 14.12 -11.60 8.64
C VAL A 78 12.76 -12.09 9.14
N ILE A 79 12.07 -11.27 9.93
CA ILE A 79 10.76 -11.62 10.50
C ILE A 79 9.72 -11.81 9.41
N LYS A 80 9.71 -10.96 8.36
CA LYS A 80 8.83 -11.18 7.20
C LYS A 80 9.08 -12.50 6.50
N ASN A 81 10.34 -12.89 6.35
CA ASN A 81 10.71 -14.17 5.75
C ASN A 81 10.27 -15.36 6.63
N ILE A 82 10.37 -15.23 7.95
CA ILE A 82 9.85 -16.22 8.89
C ILE A 82 8.33 -16.34 8.77
N CYS A 83 7.59 -15.22 8.81
CA CYS A 83 6.12 -15.23 8.61
C CYS A 83 5.74 -15.91 7.29
N TYR A 84 6.48 -15.66 6.22
CA TYR A 84 6.27 -16.33 4.94
C TYR A 84 6.49 -17.85 5.02
N GLN A 85 7.54 -18.31 5.72
CA GLN A 85 7.79 -19.73 5.92
C GLN A 85 6.69 -20.41 6.73
N VAL A 86 6.23 -19.77 7.81
CA VAL A 86 5.11 -20.24 8.65
C VAL A 86 3.85 -20.37 7.80
N TYR A 87 3.50 -19.31 7.05
CA TYR A 87 2.41 -19.34 6.08
C TYR A 87 2.54 -20.51 5.11
N LYS A 88 3.70 -20.66 4.47
CA LYS A 88 3.96 -21.71 3.48
C LYS A 88 3.82 -23.13 4.06
N LYS A 89 4.28 -23.35 5.30
CA LYS A 89 4.30 -24.68 5.92
C LYS A 89 2.92 -25.08 6.47
N GLU A 90 2.25 -24.16 7.16
CA GLU A 90 1.06 -24.47 7.97
C GLU A 90 -0.25 -24.13 7.26
N TYR A 91 -0.24 -23.12 6.39
CA TYR A 91 -1.46 -22.57 5.79
C TYR A 91 -1.52 -22.82 4.28
N ALA A 92 -0.40 -22.78 3.57
CA ALA A 92 -0.36 -23.08 2.13
C ALA A 92 -0.58 -24.57 1.80
N ASN A 93 -0.37 -25.50 2.75
CA ASN A 93 -0.72 -26.90 2.53
C ASN A 93 -2.24 -27.17 2.67
N LYS A 94 -3.00 -26.28 3.33
CA LYS A 94 -4.48 -26.32 3.36
C LYS A 94 -5.10 -25.62 2.14
N ALA A 95 -4.38 -24.69 1.52
CA ALA A 95 -4.75 -24.03 0.27
C ALA A 95 -3.84 -24.51 -0.88
N LYS A 96 -4.19 -25.65 -1.49
CA LYS A 96 -3.52 -26.29 -2.66
C LYS A 96 -2.38 -25.47 -3.34
N ILE A 97 -1.16 -25.82 -2.92
CA ILE A 97 0.18 -25.71 -3.53
C ILE A 97 0.29 -25.15 -4.97
N ILE A 98 1.16 -24.13 -5.15
CA ILE A 98 2.14 -24.04 -6.25
C ILE A 98 3.50 -23.67 -5.62
N PRO A 99 4.62 -24.35 -5.96
CA PRO A 99 5.93 -24.06 -5.38
C PRO A 99 6.67 -22.99 -6.19
N LEU A 100 7.18 -21.94 -5.53
CA LEU A 100 8.16 -21.03 -6.13
C LEU A 100 9.59 -21.41 -5.74
N ARG A 101 10.41 -21.67 -6.76
CA ARG A 101 11.88 -21.70 -6.73
C ARG A 101 12.44 -20.27 -6.73
N PRO A 102 13.64 -20.04 -6.17
CA PRO A 102 14.34 -18.78 -6.30
C PRO A 102 15.18 -18.81 -7.58
N ASP A 103 14.84 -17.98 -8.55
CA ASP A 103 15.81 -17.29 -9.42
C ASP A 103 15.05 -16.22 -10.23
N HIS A 104 15.76 -15.13 -10.51
CA HIS A 104 15.34 -13.87 -11.11
C HIS A 104 14.47 -13.96 -12.38
N ALA A 105 13.20 -14.32 -12.25
CA ALA A 105 12.20 -14.23 -13.31
C ALA A 105 11.32 -12.99 -13.11
N VAL A 106 11.02 -12.32 -14.23
CA VAL A 106 9.97 -11.31 -14.35
C VAL A 106 8.74 -11.81 -13.58
N TYR A 107 8.26 -11.00 -12.63
CA TYR A 107 7.06 -11.31 -11.86
C TYR A 107 5.87 -11.33 -12.83
N GLU A 108 5.58 -12.51 -13.37
CA GLU A 108 4.26 -12.78 -13.93
C GLU A 108 3.33 -12.97 -12.74
N PRO A 109 2.37 -12.04 -12.51
CA PRO A 109 1.45 -12.17 -11.41
C PRO A 109 0.67 -13.49 -11.56
N ASP A 110 0.58 -14.25 -10.48
CA ASP A 110 -0.27 -15.44 -10.43
C ASP A 110 -1.68 -15.05 -10.92
N PRO A 111 -2.30 -15.80 -11.86
CA PRO A 111 -3.68 -15.57 -12.26
C PRO A 111 -4.65 -15.39 -11.08
N ALA A 112 -4.40 -16.09 -9.96
CA ALA A 112 -5.19 -15.94 -8.73
C ALA A 112 -5.02 -14.56 -8.08
N ASP A 113 -3.80 -14.02 -8.03
CA ASP A 113 -3.52 -12.67 -7.50
C ASP A 113 -4.11 -11.59 -8.40
N THR A 114 -4.02 -11.78 -9.73
CA THR A 114 -4.61 -10.88 -10.72
C THR A 114 -6.12 -10.80 -10.55
N PHE A 115 -6.77 -11.95 -10.40
CA PHE A 115 -8.21 -12.06 -10.17
C PHE A 115 -8.65 -11.44 -8.84
N LEU A 116 -7.89 -11.64 -7.77
CA LEU A 116 -8.19 -11.00 -6.49
C LEU A 116 -8.13 -9.48 -6.63
N LEU A 117 -7.05 -8.95 -7.20
CA LEU A 117 -6.90 -7.51 -7.43
C LEU A 117 -8.01 -6.92 -8.29
N GLU A 118 -8.46 -7.63 -9.33
CA GLU A 118 -9.60 -7.21 -10.16
C GLU A 118 -10.88 -7.09 -9.36
N LYS A 119 -11.20 -8.07 -8.50
CA LYS A 119 -12.37 -7.99 -7.60
C LYS A 119 -12.27 -6.83 -6.62
N GLU A 120 -11.07 -6.51 -6.15
CA GLU A 120 -10.83 -5.38 -5.26
C GLU A 120 -11.02 -4.04 -5.97
N LEU A 121 -10.55 -3.92 -7.22
CA LEU A 121 -10.76 -2.74 -8.06
C LEU A 121 -12.22 -2.57 -8.47
N GLU A 122 -12.90 -3.65 -8.87
CA GLU A 122 -14.32 -3.66 -9.19
C GLU A 122 -15.13 -3.10 -8.02
N ARG A 123 -14.84 -3.57 -6.81
CA ARG A 123 -15.46 -3.07 -5.59
C ARG A 123 -15.21 -1.59 -5.35
N LEU A 124 -13.97 -1.13 -5.51
CA LEU A 124 -13.66 0.30 -5.41
C LEU A 124 -14.51 1.10 -6.39
N TYR A 125 -14.65 0.63 -7.63
CA TYR A 125 -15.50 1.28 -8.63
C TYR A 125 -16.99 1.22 -8.28
N THR A 126 -17.51 0.12 -7.76
CA THR A 126 -18.88 0.03 -7.23
C THR A 126 -19.11 1.07 -6.13
N VAL A 127 -18.16 1.23 -5.21
CA VAL A 127 -18.27 2.27 -4.16
C VAL A 127 -18.22 3.67 -4.76
N LEU A 128 -17.38 3.92 -5.77
CA LEU A 128 -17.33 5.21 -6.47
C LEU A 128 -18.61 5.52 -7.25
N GLN A 129 -19.36 4.51 -7.71
CA GLN A 129 -20.66 4.71 -8.37
C GLN A 129 -21.71 5.31 -7.42
N LEU A 130 -21.54 5.20 -6.09
CA LEU A 130 -22.38 5.87 -5.09
C LEU A 130 -22.18 7.40 -5.07
N PHE A 131 -21.22 7.93 -5.85
CA PHE A 131 -20.91 9.36 -5.98
C PHE A 131 -21.04 9.80 -7.45
N PRO A 132 -22.23 9.68 -8.09
CA PRO A 132 -22.34 9.79 -9.55
C PRO A 132 -21.82 11.11 -10.12
N THR A 133 -22.06 12.23 -9.43
CA THR A 133 -21.63 13.57 -9.85
C THR A 133 -20.16 13.85 -9.54
N GLU A 134 -19.62 13.25 -8.47
CA GLU A 134 -18.28 13.54 -7.96
C GLU A 134 -17.26 12.44 -8.30
N ARG A 135 -17.65 11.30 -8.89
CA ARG A 135 -16.79 10.10 -8.96
C ARG A 135 -15.43 10.37 -9.59
N HIS A 136 -15.39 11.10 -10.71
CA HIS A 136 -14.16 11.36 -11.45
C HIS A 136 -13.28 12.38 -10.74
N LYS A 137 -13.92 13.38 -10.11
CA LYS A 137 -13.27 14.37 -9.25
C LYS A 137 -12.64 13.72 -8.02
N ILE A 138 -13.35 12.80 -7.37
CA ILE A 138 -12.85 12.02 -6.23
C ILE A 138 -11.69 11.14 -6.68
N TYR A 139 -11.84 10.41 -7.79
CA TYR A 139 -10.78 9.54 -8.33
C TYR A 139 -9.48 10.30 -8.59
N LEU A 140 -9.56 11.41 -9.33
CA LEU A 140 -8.41 12.27 -9.61
C LEU A 140 -7.79 12.80 -8.31
N GLY A 141 -8.61 13.26 -7.37
CA GLY A 141 -8.11 13.74 -6.09
C GLY A 141 -7.47 12.66 -5.22
N MET A 142 -7.95 11.41 -5.27
CA MET A 142 -7.30 10.28 -4.59
C MET A 142 -5.90 10.01 -5.17
N LYS A 143 -5.75 10.00 -6.51
CA LYS A 143 -4.44 9.84 -7.15
C LYS A 143 -3.47 10.94 -6.71
N LEU A 144 -3.91 12.19 -6.70
CA LEU A 144 -3.11 13.32 -6.20
C LEU A 144 -2.76 13.18 -4.71
N PHE A 145 -3.72 12.76 -3.87
CA PHE A 145 -3.51 12.55 -2.43
C PHE A 145 -2.50 11.45 -2.15
N PHE A 146 -2.47 10.39 -2.95
CA PHE A 146 -1.51 9.28 -2.83
C PHE A 146 -0.24 9.47 -3.67
N LYS A 147 -0.08 10.63 -4.32
CA LYS A 147 1.04 10.99 -5.20
C LYS A 147 1.25 10.02 -6.37
N ILE A 148 0.15 9.50 -6.91
CA ILE A 148 0.14 8.64 -8.10
C ILE A 148 0.02 9.56 -9.33
N PRO A 149 0.91 9.46 -10.33
CA PRO A 149 0.84 10.29 -11.53
C PRO A 149 -0.51 10.20 -12.26
N LEU A 150 -0.93 11.32 -12.83
CA LEU A 150 -2.14 11.42 -13.63
C LEU A 150 -1.88 10.97 -15.07
N LEU A 151 -2.84 10.22 -15.61
CA LEU A 151 -2.91 9.90 -17.04
C LEU A 151 -3.84 10.89 -17.74
N PRO A 152 -3.70 11.10 -19.07
CA PRO A 152 -4.58 11.96 -19.85
C PRO A 152 -6.07 11.74 -19.58
N GLN A 153 -6.49 10.47 -19.55
CA GLN A 153 -7.87 10.07 -19.32
C GLN A 153 -8.38 10.43 -17.92
N ASP A 154 -7.52 10.55 -16.91
CA ASP A 154 -7.96 10.94 -15.57
C ASP A 154 -8.51 12.38 -15.60
N VAL A 155 -7.79 13.27 -16.29
CA VAL A 155 -8.15 14.68 -16.44
C VAL A 155 -9.40 14.82 -17.32
N LEU A 156 -9.44 14.11 -18.45
CA LEU A 156 -10.57 14.17 -19.38
C LEU A 156 -11.85 13.54 -18.81
N ARG A 157 -11.74 12.48 -18.00
CA ARG A 157 -12.90 11.91 -17.28
C ARG A 157 -13.44 12.86 -16.23
N TRP A 158 -12.57 13.60 -15.53
CA TRP A 158 -13.01 14.64 -14.59
C TRP A 158 -13.69 15.80 -15.31
N LYS A 159 -13.09 16.31 -16.40
CA LYS A 159 -13.64 17.42 -17.18
C LYS A 159 -13.35 17.22 -18.67
N PRO A 160 -14.31 16.71 -19.47
CA PRO A 160 -14.09 16.40 -20.89
C PRO A 160 -13.68 17.61 -21.73
N ASN A 161 -14.31 18.77 -21.46
CA ASN A 161 -14.04 20.03 -22.15
C ASN A 161 -13.14 20.95 -21.31
N ILE A 162 -12.07 20.41 -20.73
CA ILE A 162 -11.11 21.22 -19.98
C ILE A 162 -10.33 22.12 -20.95
N GLU A 163 -10.12 23.38 -20.56
CA GLU A 163 -9.33 24.30 -21.39
C GLU A 163 -7.88 23.80 -21.51
N LYS A 164 -7.30 23.93 -22.71
CA LYS A 164 -5.95 23.44 -23.03
C LYS A 164 -4.89 23.92 -22.03
N GLN A 165 -4.98 25.17 -21.59
CA GLN A 165 -4.05 25.74 -20.60
C GLN A 165 -4.07 24.98 -19.27
N HIS A 166 -5.26 24.59 -18.79
CA HIS A 166 -5.42 23.85 -17.54
C HIS A 166 -5.01 22.40 -17.67
N TYR A 167 -5.35 21.77 -18.80
CA TYR A 167 -4.88 20.43 -19.14
C TYR A 167 -3.35 20.36 -19.15
N THR A 168 -2.69 21.25 -19.88
CA THR A 168 -1.22 21.32 -19.96
C THR A 168 -0.61 21.54 -18.58
N LEU A 169 -1.17 22.42 -17.76
CA LEU A 169 -0.68 22.65 -16.39
C LEU A 169 -0.78 21.38 -15.53
N LEU A 170 -1.90 20.66 -15.58
CA LEU A 170 -2.08 19.41 -14.84
C LEU A 170 -1.11 18.33 -15.30
N MET A 171 -0.96 18.12 -16.62
CA MET A 171 -0.10 17.07 -17.14
C MET A 171 1.39 17.37 -16.95
N THR A 172 1.82 18.61 -17.09
CA THR A 172 3.22 19.00 -16.81
C THR A 172 3.57 18.94 -15.33
N THR A 173 2.61 19.21 -14.44
CA THR A 173 2.85 19.20 -12.98
C THR A 173 2.69 17.80 -12.37
N PHE A 174 1.68 17.04 -12.83
CA PHE A 174 1.23 15.80 -12.20
C PHE A 174 1.22 14.59 -13.14
N GLY A 175 1.61 14.74 -14.40
CA GLY A 175 1.71 13.60 -15.34
C GLY A 175 2.98 12.76 -15.17
N THR A 176 3.97 13.27 -14.43
CA THR A 176 5.23 12.57 -14.12
C THR A 176 5.35 12.32 -12.62
N THR A 177 6.44 11.68 -12.16
CA THR A 177 6.63 11.42 -10.72
C THR A 177 6.90 12.71 -9.94
N TYR A 178 6.04 13.04 -8.98
CA TYR A 178 6.18 14.19 -8.06
C TYR A 178 6.19 13.76 -6.58
N GLY A 179 6.73 12.57 -6.28
CA GLY A 179 6.72 11.98 -4.95
C GLY A 179 7.37 12.84 -3.84
N THR A 180 8.31 13.71 -4.19
CA THR A 180 8.99 14.64 -3.27
C THR A 180 8.13 15.85 -2.88
N MET A 181 7.07 16.15 -3.64
CA MET A 181 6.19 17.28 -3.36
C MET A 181 5.34 17.02 -2.11
N SER A 182 5.24 18.00 -1.22
CA SER A 182 4.34 17.91 -0.07
C SER A 182 2.88 17.96 -0.51
N LEU A 183 1.97 17.32 0.23
CA LEU A 183 0.53 17.38 -0.06
C LEU A 183 0.03 18.82 -0.11
N GLY A 184 0.48 19.68 0.81
CA GLY A 184 0.13 21.09 0.80
C GLY A 184 0.50 21.79 -0.52
N ASN A 185 1.68 21.50 -1.07
CA ASN A 185 2.12 22.07 -2.35
C ASN A 185 1.34 21.48 -3.55
N ILE A 186 1.03 20.18 -3.54
CA ILE A 186 0.18 19.54 -4.57
C ILE A 186 -1.16 20.26 -4.64
N PHE A 187 -1.86 20.39 -3.50
CA PHE A 187 -3.18 21.00 -3.50
C PHE A 187 -3.16 22.52 -3.66
N LYS A 188 -2.08 23.20 -3.27
CA LYS A 188 -1.86 24.62 -3.61
C LYS A 188 -1.76 24.83 -5.13
N LYS A 189 -1.06 23.94 -5.84
CA LYS A 189 -0.96 23.97 -7.32
C LYS A 189 -2.25 23.53 -8.02
N LEU A 190 -3.02 22.62 -7.42
CA LEU A 190 -4.31 22.19 -7.96
C LEU A 190 -5.39 23.26 -7.85
N ALA A 191 -5.39 24.06 -6.78
CA ALA A 191 -6.49 24.97 -6.44
C ALA A 191 -6.92 25.94 -7.56
N PRO A 192 -6.01 26.59 -8.32
CA PRO A 192 -6.41 27.46 -9.42
C PRO A 192 -7.24 26.74 -10.49
N VAL A 193 -6.80 25.54 -10.91
CA VAL A 193 -7.50 24.74 -11.93
C VAL A 193 -8.83 24.24 -11.37
N TRP A 194 -8.82 23.74 -10.14
CA TRP A 194 -10.02 23.27 -9.44
C TRP A 194 -11.11 24.34 -9.36
N ASN A 195 -10.74 25.56 -8.94
CA ASN A 195 -11.67 26.66 -8.75
C ASN A 195 -12.32 27.12 -10.07
N VAL A 196 -11.57 27.09 -11.17
CA VAL A 196 -12.09 27.38 -12.51
C VAL A 196 -13.05 26.28 -12.97
N VAL A 197 -12.63 25.02 -12.88
CA VAL A 197 -13.40 23.86 -13.38
C VAL A 197 -14.71 23.67 -12.60
N GLU A 198 -14.66 23.85 -11.29
CA GLU A 198 -15.76 23.59 -10.36
C GLU A 198 -16.56 24.85 -10.00
N ARG A 199 -16.16 26.02 -10.53
CA ARG A 199 -16.77 27.34 -10.22
C ARG A 199 -16.87 27.62 -8.72
N ASN A 200 -15.84 27.27 -7.97
CA ASN A 200 -15.77 27.48 -6.52
C ASN A 200 -14.52 28.31 -6.13
N ARG A 201 -14.40 28.65 -4.84
CA ARG A 201 -13.28 29.42 -4.28
C ARG A 201 -12.65 28.68 -3.11
N THR A 202 -12.27 27.42 -3.34
CA THR A 202 -11.69 26.58 -2.31
C THR A 202 -10.17 26.73 -2.29
N SER A 203 -9.60 26.88 -1.09
CA SER A 203 -8.14 26.90 -0.92
C SER A 203 -7.55 25.49 -1.08
N GLY A 204 -6.25 25.39 -1.39
CA GLY A 204 -5.55 24.10 -1.47
C GLY A 204 -5.77 23.22 -0.23
N PRO A 205 -5.58 23.72 1.00
CA PRO A 205 -5.89 22.96 2.22
C PRO A 205 -7.36 22.53 2.34
N GLY A 206 -8.30 23.35 1.85
CA GLY A 206 -9.72 23.00 1.80
C GLY A 206 -10.00 21.83 0.86
N ILE A 207 -9.38 21.83 -0.32
CA ILE A 207 -9.49 20.71 -1.28
C ILE A 207 -8.86 19.45 -0.69
N GLN A 208 -7.69 19.56 -0.07
CA GLN A 208 -7.02 18.43 0.58
C GLN A 208 -7.90 17.79 1.65
N ARG A 209 -8.54 18.61 2.51
CA ARG A 209 -9.46 18.12 3.54
C ARG A 209 -10.67 17.42 2.92
N TRP A 210 -11.29 18.05 1.92
CA TRP A 210 -12.44 17.48 1.22
C TRP A 210 -12.12 16.10 0.61
N ILE A 211 -10.95 15.96 -0.04
CA ILE A 211 -10.49 14.67 -0.57
C ILE A 211 -10.25 13.65 0.54
N ASN A 212 -9.59 14.05 1.62
CA ASN A 212 -9.35 13.16 2.76
C ASN A 212 -10.67 12.63 3.34
N ASP A 213 -11.69 13.48 3.46
CA ASP A 213 -13.01 13.08 3.98
C ASP A 213 -13.71 12.09 3.03
N ARG A 214 -13.59 12.30 1.71
CA ARG A 214 -14.09 11.36 0.70
C ARG A 214 -13.35 10.01 0.75
N ILE A 215 -12.03 10.02 0.93
CA ILE A 215 -11.22 8.81 1.13
C ILE A 215 -11.71 8.02 2.35
N GLN A 216 -11.93 8.69 3.48
CA GLN A 216 -12.42 8.01 4.68
C GLN A 216 -13.81 7.40 4.46
N ARG A 217 -14.71 8.13 3.79
CA ARG A 217 -16.03 7.61 3.46
C ARG A 217 -15.96 6.39 2.53
N ILE A 218 -15.09 6.40 1.52
CA ILE A 218 -14.85 5.26 0.64
C ILE A 218 -14.36 4.06 1.44
N ILE A 219 -13.37 4.25 2.33
CA ILE A 219 -12.85 3.19 3.19
C ILE A 219 -13.98 2.58 4.04
N THR A 220 -14.81 3.41 4.67
CA THR A 220 -15.97 2.94 5.44
C THR A 220 -16.92 2.11 4.59
N LEU A 221 -17.24 2.57 3.37
CA LEU A 221 -18.12 1.85 2.46
C LEU A 221 -17.53 0.52 1.97
N MET A 222 -16.22 0.49 1.67
CA MET A 222 -15.52 -0.73 1.27
C MET A 222 -15.43 -1.75 2.42
N ASN A 223 -15.31 -1.27 3.67
CA ASN A 223 -15.35 -2.12 4.87
C ASN A 223 -16.75 -2.68 5.16
N GLY A 224 -17.81 -1.97 4.75
CA GLY A 224 -19.20 -2.36 4.96
C GLY A 224 -19.72 -1.99 6.36
N ASN A 225 -21.03 -2.21 6.57
CA ASN A 225 -21.68 -2.02 7.86
C ASN A 225 -22.62 -3.23 8.16
N PRO A 226 -22.28 -4.14 9.10
CA PRO A 226 -21.09 -4.11 9.96
C PRO A 226 -19.78 -4.32 9.17
N PRO A 227 -18.62 -3.85 9.68
CA PRO A 227 -17.34 -4.04 9.01
C PRO A 227 -17.01 -5.52 8.80
N ARG A 228 -16.80 -5.93 7.55
CA ARG A 228 -16.39 -7.30 7.17
C ARG A 228 -14.95 -7.35 6.63
N ARG A 229 -14.32 -6.19 6.50
CA ARG A 229 -12.97 -6.00 5.96
C ARG A 229 -12.26 -4.88 6.71
N ALA A 230 -10.96 -4.79 6.49
CA ALA A 230 -10.06 -3.85 7.15
C ALA A 230 -9.28 -2.99 6.14
N TYR A 231 -9.96 -2.41 5.14
CA TYR A 231 -9.34 -1.42 4.26
C TYR A 231 -8.79 -0.26 5.06
N THR A 232 -7.56 0.11 4.70
CA THR A 232 -6.85 1.27 5.22
C THR A 232 -6.50 2.19 4.06
N LYS A 233 -6.08 3.42 4.36
CA LYS A 233 -5.54 4.35 3.35
C LYS A 233 -4.39 3.75 2.54
N LYS A 234 -3.57 2.91 3.19
CA LYS A 234 -2.41 2.26 2.55
C LYS A 234 -2.85 1.20 1.54
N LEU A 235 -3.86 0.41 1.88
CA LEU A 235 -4.44 -0.57 0.94
C LEU A 235 -5.09 0.13 -0.26
N LEU A 236 -5.83 1.22 -0.01
CA LEU A 236 -6.42 2.00 -1.10
C LEU A 236 -5.35 2.64 -2.01
N GLN A 237 -4.27 3.15 -1.43
CA GLN A 237 -3.11 3.62 -2.20
C GLN A 237 -2.54 2.51 -3.08
N HIS A 238 -2.34 1.31 -2.52
CA HIS A 238 -1.80 0.19 -3.27
C HIS A 238 -2.70 -0.19 -4.45
N LEU A 239 -4.02 -0.31 -4.24
CA LEU A 239 -4.99 -0.60 -5.32
C LEU A 239 -4.89 0.43 -6.46
N LEU A 240 -4.84 1.71 -6.15
CA LEU A 240 -4.73 2.77 -7.17
C LEU A 240 -3.38 2.77 -7.88
N SER A 241 -2.29 2.42 -7.18
CA SER A 241 -0.96 2.29 -7.79
C SER A 241 -0.91 1.12 -8.78
N GLU A 242 -1.52 -0.01 -8.43
CA GLU A 242 -1.61 -1.18 -9.31
C GLU A 242 -2.48 -0.88 -10.54
N GLU A 243 -3.61 -0.19 -10.37
CA GLU A 243 -4.44 0.27 -11.49
C GLU A 243 -3.66 1.20 -12.43
N TYR A 244 -2.92 2.16 -11.88
CA TYR A 244 -2.09 3.06 -12.68
C TYR A 244 -1.03 2.29 -13.48
N ALA A 245 -0.35 1.33 -12.87
CA ALA A 245 0.66 0.51 -13.55
C ALA A 245 0.05 -0.29 -14.72
N ARG A 246 -1.13 -0.88 -14.53
CA ARG A 246 -1.88 -1.58 -15.59
C ARG A 246 -2.29 -0.64 -16.72
N SER A 247 -2.86 0.52 -16.38
CA SER A 247 -3.28 1.52 -17.36
C SER A 247 -2.09 2.05 -18.19
N LEU A 248 -0.94 2.29 -17.55
CA LEU A 248 0.29 2.68 -18.25
C LEU A 248 0.80 1.60 -19.19
N HIS A 249 0.80 0.32 -18.77
CA HIS A 249 1.19 -0.80 -19.62
C HIS A 249 0.29 -0.92 -20.85
N ASN A 250 -1.02 -0.77 -20.67
CA ASN A 250 -1.99 -0.81 -21.77
C ASN A 250 -1.80 0.36 -22.74
N GLU A 251 -1.44 1.56 -22.29
CA GLU A 251 -1.13 2.69 -23.17
C GLU A 251 0.12 2.45 -24.03
N LEU A 252 1.15 1.82 -23.45
CA LEU A 252 2.40 1.50 -24.16
C LEU A 252 2.23 0.40 -25.21
N ASN A 253 1.33 -0.57 -24.98
CA ASN A 253 1.11 -1.67 -25.91
C ASN A 253 0.12 -1.34 -27.04
N ASN A 254 -0.63 -0.25 -26.94
CA ASN A 254 -1.60 0.18 -27.94
C ASN A 254 -1.05 1.28 -28.89
N GLN A 255 0.26 1.58 -28.82
CA GLN A 255 0.99 2.48 -29.71
C GLN A 255 1.89 1.69 -30.66
#